data_AF-A0A7S2I5Z2-F1
#
_entry.id   AF-A0A7S2I5Z2-F1
#
_cell.length_a   1.000
_cell.length_b   1.000
_cell.length_c   1.000
_cell.angle_alpha   90.00
_cell.angle_beta   90.00
_cell.angle_gamma   90.00
#
_symmetry.space_group_name_H-M   'P 1'
#
loop_
_entity.id
_entity.type
_entity.pdbx_description
1 polymer ?
#
loop_
_entity_poly.entity_id
_entity_poly.type
_entity_poly.pdbx_seq_one_letter_code
_entity_poly.pdbx_strand_id
1 'polypeptide(L)'
;ALAMAREAGNAKQMLGSIRSYLDRAKWWETAGVDEATAACAETAEMLQAEPLEAAKATELQVGACIYTNQVNKAMELATSLKSAARDPQVKVKASKLVIDCHHVLGDMDKALEEAKQATAAVAGSGDAEAVAAAHGLVV
;
A
#
# COMPACT_ATOMS: atom_id res chain seq x y z
N ALA A 1 0.10 -12.17 19.17
CA ALA A 1 -1.00 -12.05 18.19
C ALA A 1 -0.50 -12.36 16.78
N LEU A 2 0.48 -11.62 16.26
CA LEU A 2 1.05 -11.86 14.92
C LEU A 2 1.63 -13.28 14.75
N ALA A 3 2.45 -13.75 15.70
CA ALA A 3 3.01 -15.11 15.66
C ALA A 3 1.92 -16.21 15.60
N MET A 4 0.88 -16.09 16.43
CA MET A 4 -0.24 -17.03 16.42
C MET A 4 -1.05 -16.99 15.11
N ALA A 5 -1.25 -15.79 14.54
CA ALA A 5 -1.95 -15.64 13.26
C ALA A 5 -1.12 -16.23 12.09
N ARG A 6 0.20 -16.09 12.15
CA ARG A 6 1.16 -16.68 11.22
C ARG A 6 1.16 -18.20 11.29
N GLU A 7 1.24 -18.77 12.49
CA GLU A 7 1.14 -20.23 12.72
C GLU A 7 -0.20 -20.81 12.26
N ALA A 8 -1.29 -20.04 12.42
CA ALA A 8 -2.62 -20.42 11.96
C ALA A 8 -2.85 -20.20 10.45
N GLY A 9 -1.89 -19.61 9.72
CA GLY A 9 -2.04 -19.31 8.29
C GLY A 9 -3.17 -18.32 7.96
N ASN A 10 -3.59 -17.48 8.90
CA ASN A 10 -4.73 -16.58 8.72
C ASN A 10 -4.29 -15.18 8.28
N ALA A 11 -4.19 -14.99 6.96
CA ALA A 11 -3.70 -13.73 6.37
C ALA A 11 -4.50 -12.49 6.78
N LYS A 12 -5.84 -12.59 6.94
CA LYS A 12 -6.67 -11.44 7.35
C LYS A 12 -6.39 -11.03 8.80
N GLN A 13 -6.19 -12.02 9.68
CA GLN A 13 -5.81 -11.77 11.07
C GLN A 13 -4.37 -11.26 11.18
N MET A 14 -3.45 -11.72 10.31
CA MET A 14 -2.11 -11.17 10.20
C MET A 14 -2.16 -9.69 9.80
N LEU A 15 -2.89 -9.33 8.75
CA LEU A 15 -3.07 -7.95 8.30
C LEU A 15 -3.60 -7.04 9.42
N GLY A 16 -4.63 -7.49 10.14
CA GLY A 16 -5.17 -6.76 11.30
C GLY A 16 -4.16 -6.61 12.45
N SER A 17 -3.37 -7.64 12.71
CA SER A 17 -2.33 -7.62 13.75
C SER A 17 -1.17 -6.70 13.40
N ILE A 18 -0.72 -6.71 12.13
CA ILE A 18 0.35 -5.85 11.63
C ILE A 18 -0.09 -4.40 11.71
N ARG A 19 -1.29 -4.07 11.21
CA ARG A 19 -1.85 -2.72 11.31
C ARG A 19 -1.90 -2.25 12.77
N SER A 20 -2.45 -3.07 13.66
CA SER A 20 -2.55 -2.74 15.08
C SER A 20 -1.18 -2.49 15.73
N TYR A 21 -0.13 -3.16 15.25
CA TYR A 21 1.23 -2.92 15.70
C TYR A 21 1.80 -1.62 15.13
N LEU A 22 1.69 -1.40 13.82
CA LEU A 22 2.22 -0.20 13.16
C LEU A 22 1.56 1.09 13.69
N ASP A 23 0.25 1.06 13.96
CA ASP A 23 -0.50 2.20 14.51
C ASP A 23 -0.01 2.64 15.90
N ARG A 24 0.64 1.74 16.67
CA ARG A 24 1.16 2.01 18.02
C ARG A 24 2.68 2.03 18.11
N ALA A 25 3.37 1.65 17.04
CA ALA A 25 4.82 1.52 17.02
C ALA A 25 5.46 2.90 17.19
N LYS A 26 6.40 3.00 18.13
CA LYS A 26 7.14 4.23 18.38
C LYS A 26 8.26 4.38 17.37
N TRP A 27 8.69 5.61 17.14
CA TRP A 27 9.67 5.94 16.09
C TRP A 27 11.04 5.27 16.30
N TRP A 28 11.35 4.87 17.53
CA TRP A 28 12.59 4.15 17.87
C TRP A 28 12.47 2.62 17.78
N GLU A 29 11.29 2.06 17.54
CA GLU A 29 11.07 0.60 17.46
C GLU A 29 11.39 0.04 16.06
N THR A 30 12.55 0.42 15.51
CA THR A 30 12.92 0.11 14.11
C THR A 30 12.91 -1.38 13.80
N ALA A 31 13.49 -2.21 14.68
CA ALA A 31 13.51 -3.67 14.49
C ALA A 31 12.11 -4.28 14.40
N GLY A 32 11.17 -3.85 15.24
CA GLY A 32 9.81 -4.37 15.19
C GLY A 32 9.02 -3.82 13.99
N VAL A 33 9.32 -2.60 13.52
CA VAL A 33 8.75 -2.08 12.27
C VAL A 33 9.29 -2.86 11.06
N ASP A 34 10.57 -3.24 11.06
CA ASP A 34 11.15 -4.08 10.00
C ASP A 34 10.52 -5.49 9.99
N GLU A 35 10.29 -6.10 11.15
CA GLU A 35 9.55 -7.37 11.27
C GLU A 35 8.12 -7.25 10.76
N ALA A 36 7.41 -6.18 11.11
CA ALA A 36 6.06 -5.91 10.62
C ALA A 36 6.05 -5.71 9.10
N THR A 37 7.06 -5.03 8.55
CA THR A 37 7.24 -4.83 7.11
C THR A 37 7.48 -6.15 6.38
N ALA A 38 8.26 -7.06 6.95
CA ALA A 38 8.46 -8.40 6.39
C ALA A 38 7.16 -9.23 6.44
N ALA A 39 6.41 -9.13 7.54
CA ALA A 39 5.13 -9.81 7.69
C ALA A 39 4.06 -9.29 6.70
N CYS A 40 4.13 -8.01 6.29
CA CYS A 40 3.29 -7.48 5.21
C CYS A 40 3.54 -8.21 3.88
N ALA A 41 4.80 -8.46 3.54
CA ALA A 41 5.15 -9.15 2.29
C ALA A 41 4.62 -10.59 2.27
N GLU A 42 4.82 -11.32 3.37
CA GLU A 42 4.26 -12.67 3.55
C GLU A 42 2.72 -12.66 3.48
N THR A 43 2.08 -11.69 4.13
CA THR A 43 0.62 -11.54 4.10
C THR A 43 0.11 -11.26 2.69
N ALA A 44 0.82 -10.43 1.91
CA ALA A 44 0.47 -10.13 0.52
C ALA A 44 0.55 -11.38 -0.37
N GLU A 45 1.59 -12.21 -0.20
CA GLU A 45 1.75 -13.47 -0.92
C GLU A 45 0.61 -14.45 -0.62
N MET A 46 0.23 -14.58 0.66
CA MET A 46 -0.90 -15.41 1.08
C MET A 46 -2.24 -14.93 0.50
N LEU A 47 -2.37 -13.63 0.23
CA LEU A 47 -3.58 -12.99 -0.31
C LEU A 47 -3.54 -12.84 -1.84
N GLN A 48 -2.62 -13.48 -2.56
CA GLN A 48 -2.50 -13.31 -4.02
C GLN A 48 -3.79 -13.57 -4.81
N ALA A 49 -4.70 -14.40 -4.27
CA ALA A 49 -6.01 -14.68 -4.86
C ALA A 49 -7.07 -13.60 -4.58
N GLU A 50 -6.81 -12.67 -3.66
CA GLU A 50 -7.64 -11.52 -3.27
C GLU A 50 -6.84 -10.21 -3.51
N PRO A 51 -6.71 -9.73 -4.77
CA PRO A 51 -5.78 -8.66 -5.13
C PRO A 51 -5.94 -7.36 -4.33
N LEU A 52 -7.18 -7.01 -3.97
CA LEU A 52 -7.46 -5.82 -3.16
C LEU A 52 -6.98 -5.97 -1.71
N GLU A 53 -7.07 -7.18 -1.14
CA GLU A 53 -6.55 -7.47 0.20
C GLU A 53 -5.02 -7.56 0.19
N ALA A 54 -4.43 -8.18 -0.83
CA ALA A 54 -2.98 -8.15 -1.04
C ALA A 54 -2.45 -6.71 -1.16
N ALA A 55 -3.16 -5.84 -1.89
CA ALA A 55 -2.81 -4.43 -2.01
C ALA A 55 -2.87 -3.67 -0.66
N LYS A 56 -3.76 -4.06 0.27
CA LYS A 56 -3.79 -3.49 1.63
C LYS A 56 -2.57 -3.91 2.45
N ALA A 57 -2.07 -5.13 2.27
CA ALA A 57 -0.82 -5.56 2.91
C ALA A 57 0.38 -4.74 2.39
N THR A 58 0.44 -4.51 1.08
CA THR A 58 1.47 -3.64 0.47
C THR A 58 1.34 -2.19 0.92
N GLU A 59 0.12 -1.66 1.08
CA GLU A 59 -0.11 -0.30 1.63
C GLU A 59 0.48 -0.15 3.03
N LEU A 60 0.26 -1.12 3.92
CA LEU A 60 0.88 -1.12 5.26
C LEU A 60 2.42 -1.18 5.17
N GLN A 61 2.95 -1.97 4.23
CA GLN A 61 4.39 -2.06 3.99
C GLN A 61 4.99 -0.73 3.53
N VAL A 62 4.35 -0.06 2.57
CA VAL A 62 4.74 1.26 2.08
C VAL A 62 4.70 2.29 3.20
N GLY A 63 3.63 2.31 4.00
CA GLY A 63 3.51 3.21 5.15
C GLY A 63 4.61 3.00 6.19
N ALA A 64 4.96 1.73 6.49
CA ALA A 64 6.06 1.40 7.38
C ALA A 64 7.43 1.83 6.83
N CYS A 65 7.66 1.67 5.52
CA CYS A 65 8.87 2.16 4.86
C CYS A 65 8.95 3.70 4.89
N ILE A 66 7.85 4.42 4.67
CA ILE A 66 7.82 5.89 4.80
C ILE A 66 8.14 6.30 6.24
N TYR A 67 7.50 5.66 7.23
CA TYR A 67 7.69 5.96 8.65
C TYR A 67 9.15 5.78 9.11
N THR A 68 9.85 4.80 8.54
CA THR A 68 11.26 4.51 8.82
C THR A 68 12.24 5.24 7.89
N ASN A 69 11.76 6.24 7.13
CA ASN A 69 12.54 7.03 6.17
C ASN A 69 13.18 6.20 5.03
N GLN A 70 12.62 5.04 4.72
CA GLN A 70 12.98 4.19 3.58
C GLN A 70 12.13 4.53 2.34
N VAL A 71 12.05 5.82 1.99
CA VAL A 71 11.11 6.33 0.97
C VAL A 71 11.38 5.76 -0.43
N ASN A 72 12.65 5.49 -0.78
CA ASN A 72 12.98 4.85 -2.06
C ASN A 72 12.39 3.43 -2.17
N LYS A 73 12.47 2.65 -1.10
CA LYS A 73 11.88 1.31 -1.02
C LYS A 73 10.35 1.37 -1.06
N ALA A 74 9.76 2.35 -0.38
CA ALA A 74 8.33 2.62 -0.44
C ALA A 74 7.87 2.89 -1.89
N MET A 75 8.62 3.73 -2.61
CA MET A 75 8.36 4.05 -4.02
C MET A 75 8.49 2.83 -4.94
N GLU A 76 9.53 2.01 -4.76
CA GLU A 76 9.72 0.76 -5.52
C GLU A 76 8.54 -0.20 -5.33
N LEU A 77 8.09 -0.38 -4.08
CA LEU A 77 6.94 -1.24 -3.75
C LEU A 77 5.64 -0.72 -4.38
N ALA A 78 5.36 0.58 -4.23
CA ALA A 78 4.18 1.22 -4.80
C ALA A 78 4.16 1.12 -6.33
N THR A 79 5.30 1.37 -6.99
CA THR A 79 5.44 1.28 -8.45
C THR A 79 5.30 -0.15 -8.95
N SER A 80 5.85 -1.12 -8.22
CA SER A 80 5.71 -2.54 -8.54
C SER A 80 4.27 -3.00 -8.46
N LEU A 81 3.55 -2.60 -7.40
CA LEU A 81 2.12 -2.86 -7.26
C LEU A 81 1.32 -2.24 -8.42
N LYS A 82 1.58 -0.98 -8.76
CA LYS A 82 0.93 -0.27 -9.88
C LYS A 82 1.14 -1.01 -11.20
N SER A 83 2.36 -1.47 -11.46
CA SER A 83 2.71 -2.19 -12.70
C SER A 83 2.05 -3.57 -12.80
N ALA A 84 1.84 -4.25 -11.67
CA ALA A 84 1.17 -5.55 -11.60
C ALA A 84 -0.37 -5.44 -11.57
N ALA A 85 -0.91 -4.27 -11.20
CA ALA A 85 -2.34 -4.07 -10.98
C ALA A 85 -3.16 -4.19 -12.27
N ARG A 86 -4.06 -5.18 -12.29
CA ARG A 86 -5.05 -5.35 -13.37
C ARG A 86 -6.42 -4.79 -13.00
N ASP A 87 -6.79 -4.95 -11.73
CA ASP A 87 -8.04 -4.46 -11.16
C ASP A 87 -8.03 -2.92 -11.03
N PRO A 88 -9.09 -2.21 -11.46
CA PRO A 88 -9.18 -0.76 -11.39
C PRO A 88 -9.01 -0.19 -9.97
N GLN A 89 -9.59 -0.82 -8.95
CA GLN A 89 -9.47 -0.37 -7.56
C GLN A 89 -8.04 -0.54 -7.06
N VAL A 90 -7.39 -1.65 -7.41
CA VAL A 90 -5.96 -1.89 -7.09
C VAL A 90 -5.06 -0.87 -7.79
N LYS A 91 -5.34 -0.50 -9.04
CA LYS A 91 -4.60 0.55 -9.76
C LYS A 91 -4.67 1.89 -9.04
N VAL A 92 -5.87 2.32 -8.64
CA VAL A 92 -6.06 3.59 -7.93
C VAL A 92 -5.35 3.57 -6.58
N LYS A 93 -5.49 2.46 -5.83
CA LYS A 93 -4.78 2.28 -4.56
C LYS A 93 -3.27 2.35 -4.74
N ALA A 94 -2.71 1.69 -5.75
CA ALA A 94 -1.29 1.72 -6.04
C ALA A 94 -0.80 3.13 -6.43
N SER A 95 -1.56 3.85 -7.26
CA SER A 95 -1.27 5.25 -7.60
C SER A 95 -1.30 6.15 -6.38
N LYS A 96 -2.23 5.94 -5.43
CA LYS A 96 -2.22 6.65 -4.15
C LYS A 96 -0.92 6.45 -3.38
N LEU A 97 -0.40 5.22 -3.33
CA LEU A 97 0.87 4.93 -2.64
C LEU A 97 2.06 5.65 -3.30
N VAL A 98 2.07 5.76 -4.63
CA VAL A 98 3.09 6.54 -5.36
C VAL A 98 2.97 8.04 -5.03
N ILE A 99 1.75 8.57 -4.97
CA ILE A 99 1.46 9.95 -4.56
C ILE A 99 1.97 10.21 -3.13
N ASP A 100 1.67 9.31 -2.18
CA ASP A 100 2.11 9.43 -0.79
C ASP A 100 3.65 9.48 -0.71
N CYS A 101 4.36 8.70 -1.53
CA CYS A 101 5.82 8.76 -1.62
C CYS A 101 6.30 10.12 -2.18
N HIS A 102 5.67 10.64 -3.24
CA HIS A 102 6.00 11.96 -3.78
C HIS A 102 5.71 13.11 -2.79
N HIS A 103 4.64 13.02 -2.00
CA HIS A 103 4.37 13.98 -0.93
C HIS A 103 5.49 14.01 0.10
N VAL A 104 5.97 12.85 0.54
CA VAL A 104 7.09 12.76 1.50
C VAL A 104 8.39 13.31 0.91
N LEU A 105 8.62 13.14 -0.39
CA LEU A 105 9.78 13.69 -1.10
C LEU A 105 9.66 15.19 -1.42
N GLY A 106 8.47 15.79 -1.28
CA GLY A 106 8.20 17.17 -1.68
C GLY A 106 7.97 17.37 -3.19
N ASP A 107 7.85 16.27 -3.95
CA ASP A 107 7.69 16.27 -5.41
C ASP A 107 6.21 16.47 -5.83
N MET A 108 5.61 17.61 -5.48
CA MET A 108 4.17 17.87 -5.67
C MET A 108 3.73 17.82 -7.14
N ASP A 109 4.58 18.24 -8.07
CA ASP A 109 4.28 18.16 -9.51
C ASP A 109 4.13 16.70 -9.97
N LYS A 110 4.96 15.79 -9.48
CA LYS A 110 4.88 14.36 -9.80
C LYS A 110 3.69 13.70 -9.11
N ALA A 111 3.36 14.10 -7.88
CA ALA A 111 2.13 13.66 -7.21
C ALA A 111 0.89 14.03 -8.04
N LEU A 112 0.80 15.27 -8.52
CA LEU A 112 -0.30 15.72 -9.37
C LEU A 112 -0.33 15.01 -10.73
N GLU A 113 0.83 14.79 -11.34
CA GLU A 113 0.94 14.02 -12.59
C GLU A 113 0.41 12.59 -12.40
N GLU A 114 0.83 11.91 -11.33
CA GLU A 114 0.38 10.56 -10.99
C GLU A 114 -1.15 10.51 -10.78
N ALA A 115 -1.73 11.47 -10.06
CA ALA A 115 -3.17 11.54 -9.83
C ALA A 115 -3.97 11.67 -11.15
N LYS A 116 -3.47 12.48 -12.10
CA LYS A 116 -4.06 12.61 -13.43
C LYS A 116 -3.95 11.33 -14.24
N GLN A 117 -2.78 10.68 -14.20
CA GLN A 117 -2.57 9.39 -14.88
C GLN A 117 -3.50 8.31 -14.33
N ALA A 118 -3.66 8.23 -13.00
CA ALA A 118 -4.56 7.29 -12.34
C ALA A 118 -6.02 7.48 -12.79
N THR A 119 -6.49 8.73 -12.83
CA THR A 119 -7.83 9.09 -13.30
C THR A 119 -8.04 8.63 -14.76
N ALA A 120 -7.10 8.96 -15.65
CA ALA A 120 -7.17 8.55 -17.05
C ALA A 120 -7.17 7.02 -17.22
N ALA A 121 -6.39 6.31 -16.38
CA ALA A 121 -6.25 4.85 -16.45
C ALA A 121 -7.53 4.08 -16.07
N VAL A 122 -8.42 4.67 -15.27
CA VAL A 122 -9.66 4.00 -14.80
C VAL A 122 -10.95 4.58 -15.37
N ALA A 123 -10.90 5.72 -16.06
CA ALA A 123 -12.08 6.39 -16.62
C ALA A 123 -12.96 5.50 -17.51
N GLY A 124 -12.36 4.55 -18.24
CA GLY A 124 -13.06 3.61 -19.12
C GLY A 124 -13.34 2.23 -18.51
N SER A 125 -13.08 2.02 -17.22
CA SER A 125 -13.13 0.68 -16.60
C SER A 125 -14.55 0.17 -16.32
N GLY A 126 -15.54 1.06 -16.26
CA GLY A 126 -16.91 0.72 -15.82
C GLY A 126 -17.06 0.54 -14.30
N ASP A 127 -15.97 0.66 -13.54
CA ASP A 127 -15.96 0.60 -12.07
C ASP A 127 -16.16 2.00 -11.49
N ALA A 128 -17.40 2.32 -11.12
CA ALA A 128 -17.76 3.63 -10.58
C ALA A 128 -17.03 3.96 -9.26
N GLU A 129 -16.72 2.96 -8.45
CA GLU A 129 -16.00 3.15 -7.19
C GLU A 129 -14.54 3.50 -7.46
N ALA A 130 -13.89 2.79 -8.39
CA ALA A 130 -12.52 3.11 -8.81
C ALA A 130 -12.44 4.50 -9.43
N VAL A 131 -13.39 4.88 -10.30
CA VAL A 131 -13.44 6.21 -10.91
C VAL A 131 -13.59 7.30 -9.84
N ALA A 132 -14.53 7.14 -8.90
CA ALA A 132 -14.73 8.10 -7.82
C ALA A 132 -13.47 8.22 -6.94
N ALA A 133 -12.85 7.10 -6.58
CA ALA A 133 -11.63 7.09 -5.79
C ALA A 133 -10.46 7.76 -6.52
N ALA A 134 -10.33 7.58 -7.84
CA ALA A 134 -9.27 8.22 -8.65
C ALA A 134 -9.42 9.74 -8.70
N HIS A 135 -10.65 10.24 -8.87
CA HIS A 135 -10.92 11.68 -8.80
C HIS A 135 -10.61 12.26 -7.41
N GLY A 136 -10.79 11.47 -6.35
CA GLY A 136 -10.41 11.83 -4.99
C GLY A 136 -8.90 11.95 -4.74
N LEU A 137 -8.05 11.53 -5.68
CA LEU A 137 -6.59 11.69 -5.57
C LEU A 137 -6.10 13.10 -5.94
N VAL A 138 -6.94 13.91 -6.61
CA VAL A 138 -6.58 15.22 -7.17
C VAL A 138 -6.92 16.37 -6.19
N VAL A 139 -7.15 16.08 -4.91
CA VAL A 139 -7.71 17.02 -3.92
C VAL A 139 -6.66 17.52 -2.94
#